data_AF-A0A7W0FG30-F1
#
_entry.id   AF-A0A7W0FG30-F1
#
_cell.length_a   1.000
_cell.length_b   1.000
_cell.length_c   1.000
_cell.angle_alpha   90.00
_cell.angle_beta   90.00
_cell.angle_gamma   90.00
#
_symmetry.space_group_name_H-M   'P 1'
#
loop_
_entity.id
_entity.type
_entity.pdbx_description
1 polymer ?
#
loop_
_entity_poly.entity_id
_entity_poly.type
_entity_poly.pdbx_seq_one_letter_code
_entity_poly.pdbx_strand_id
1 'polypeptide(L)'
;MDHGHGVEVWDVDGNKFLDFAAGIAVTSTGHSHPKVVKAIQQQAEQFIHISSDFYHPKWVELAEYLDLIAPFQEDAISFMTNSGTESVEAALKLARYH
;
A
#
# COMPACT_ATOMS: atom_id res chain seq x y z
N MET A 1 1.07 12.33 17.91
CA MET A 1 0.66 10.92 17.97
C MET A 1 1.89 10.09 18.27
N ASP A 2 1.79 9.19 19.22
CA ASP A 2 2.87 8.30 19.69
C ASP A 2 2.74 6.90 19.09
N HIS A 3 1.55 6.28 19.21
CA HIS A 3 1.25 4.97 18.61
C HIS A 3 -0.23 4.84 18.23
N GLY A 4 -0.55 3.76 17.51
CA GLY A 4 -1.91 3.40 17.14
C GLY A 4 -2.10 1.89 17.01
N HIS A 5 -3.30 1.42 17.32
CA HIS A 5 -3.71 0.03 17.21
C HIS A 5 -5.19 -0.07 16.87
N GLY A 6 -5.52 -0.74 15.76
CA GLY A 6 -6.90 -0.82 15.28
C GLY A 6 -7.43 0.57 14.93
N VAL A 7 -8.53 0.98 15.56
CA VAL A 7 -9.14 2.30 15.38
C VAL A 7 -8.69 3.35 16.40
N GLU A 8 -7.82 2.96 17.33
CA GLU A 8 -7.37 3.82 18.43
C GLU A 8 -5.98 4.40 18.14
N VAL A 9 -5.78 5.66 18.49
CA VAL A 9 -4.49 6.35 18.45
C VAL A 9 -4.24 7.08 19.77
N TRP A 10 -2.98 7.18 20.16
CA TRP A 10 -2.55 7.86 21.36
C TRP A 10 -1.63 9.03 21.01
N ASP A 11 -1.77 10.16 21.70
CA ASP A 11 -0.76 11.21 21.65
C ASP A 11 0.39 10.95 22.63
N VAL A 12 1.37 11.86 22.65
CA VAL A 12 2.58 11.73 23.46
C VAL A 12 2.33 11.93 24.96
N ASP A 13 1.18 12.48 25.33
CA ASP A 13 0.76 12.67 26.72
C ASP A 13 -0.14 11.51 27.21
N GLY A 14 -0.40 10.52 26.35
CA GLY A 14 -1.21 9.34 26.64
C GLY A 14 -2.71 9.53 26.42
N ASN A 15 -3.15 10.65 25.84
CA ASN A 15 -4.57 10.82 25.49
C ASN A 15 -4.94 9.87 24.35
N LYS A 16 -6.06 9.16 24.51
CA LYS A 16 -6.57 8.21 23.51
C LYS A 16 -7.68 8.83 22.67
N PHE A 17 -7.59 8.65 21.36
CA PHE A 17 -8.57 9.11 20.38
C PHE A 17 -9.03 7.96 19.50
N LEU A 18 -10.28 8.04 19.03
CA LEU A 18 -10.77 7.20 17.94
C LEU A 18 -10.46 7.89 16.61
N ASP A 19 -9.80 7.17 15.70
CA ASP A 19 -9.47 7.66 14.37
C ASP A 19 -10.61 7.39 13.39
N PHE A 20 -11.41 8.43 13.14
CA PHE A 20 -12.46 8.43 12.10
C PHE A 20 -11.94 8.86 10.71
N ALA A 21 -10.64 9.16 10.57
CA ALA A 21 -10.01 9.58 9.32
C ALA A 21 -9.24 8.45 8.63
N ALA A 22 -8.91 7.37 9.35
CA ALA A 22 -8.10 6.25 8.88
C ALA A 22 -6.79 6.71 8.22
N GLY A 23 -6.08 7.66 8.87
CA GLY A 23 -4.83 8.21 8.34
C GLY A 23 -4.97 8.79 6.93
N ILE A 24 -6.02 9.57 6.67
CA ILE A 24 -6.39 10.07 5.33
C ILE A 24 -6.72 8.90 4.39
N ALA A 25 -7.65 8.04 4.84
CA ALA A 25 -8.13 6.86 4.11
C ALA A 25 -7.08 5.79 3.75
N VAL A 26 -5.92 5.78 4.41
CA VAL A 26 -4.83 4.82 4.17
C VAL A 26 -4.92 3.59 5.09
N THR A 27 -5.20 3.79 6.38
CA THR A 27 -5.14 2.72 7.40
C THR A 27 -6.44 1.93 7.50
N SER A 28 -6.97 1.47 6.36
CA SER A 28 -8.24 0.74 6.27
C SER A 28 -8.28 -0.59 7.03
N THR A 29 -7.11 -1.20 7.28
CA THR A 29 -6.97 -2.40 8.13
C THR A 29 -6.73 -2.09 9.62
N GLY A 30 -6.76 -0.81 9.99
CA GLY A 30 -6.41 -0.30 11.30
C GLY A 30 -4.92 -0.03 11.47
N HIS A 31 -4.58 0.82 12.43
CA HIS A 31 -3.20 1.10 12.80
C HIS A 31 -2.50 -0.16 13.31
N SER A 32 -1.26 -0.38 12.88
CA SER A 32 -0.41 -1.49 13.32
C SER A 32 -1.03 -2.89 13.24
N HIS A 33 -1.83 -3.17 12.19
CA HIS A 33 -2.49 -4.47 12.04
C HIS A 33 -1.47 -5.64 12.12
N PRO A 34 -1.63 -6.62 13.03
CA PRO A 34 -0.58 -7.62 13.32
C PRO A 34 -0.08 -8.40 12.11
N LYS A 35 -0.95 -8.71 11.15
CA LYS A 35 -0.55 -9.41 9.91
C LYS A 35 0.30 -8.54 8.99
N VAL A 36 0.00 -7.24 8.92
CA VAL A 36 0.73 -6.28 8.05
C VAL A 36 2.11 -6.04 8.63
N VAL A 37 2.19 -5.75 9.94
CA VAL A 37 3.47 -5.56 10.65
C VAL A 37 4.39 -6.78 10.48
N LYS A 38 3.86 -7.99 10.69
CA LYS A 38 4.63 -9.23 10.53
C LYS A 38 5.14 -9.41 9.09
N ALA A 39 4.31 -9.14 8.08
CA ALA A 39 4.71 -9.25 6.68
C ALA A 39 5.82 -8.25 6.31
N ILE A 40 5.74 -7.02 6.82
CA ILE A 40 6.78 -5.98 6.64
C ILE A 40 8.09 -6.44 7.28
N GLN A 41 8.06 -6.92 8.53
CA GLN A 41 9.25 -7.40 9.23
C GLN A 41 9.94 -8.54 8.48
N GLN A 42 9.16 -9.55 8.05
CA GLN A 42 9.69 -10.69 7.29
C GLN A 42 10.33 -10.27 5.96
N GLN A 43 9.70 -9.34 5.23
CA GLN A 43 10.26 -8.85 3.97
C GLN A 43 11.54 -8.03 4.19
N ALA A 44 11.57 -7.19 5.23
CA ALA A 44 12.72 -6.35 5.55
C ALA A 44 13.97 -7.18 5.91
N GLU A 45 13.81 -8.37 6.48
CA GLU A 45 14.91 -9.33 6.71
C GLU A 45 15.50 -9.90 5.42
N GLN A 46 14.74 -9.92 4.31
CA GLN A 46 15.24 -10.34 3.00
C GLN A 46 15.90 -9.16 2.27
N PHE A 47 15.14 -8.07 2.10
CA PHE A 47 15.61 -6.79 1.59
C PHE A 47 14.53 -5.71 1.78
N ILE A 48 14.97 -4.49 2.07
CA ILE A 48 14.09 -3.31 2.16
C ILE A 48 13.79 -2.74 0.77
N HIS A 49 14.75 -2.82 -0.14
CA HIS A 49 14.62 -2.31 -1.51
C HIS A 49 15.47 -3.12 -2.47
N ILE A 50 14.91 -3.44 -3.63
CA ILE A 50 15.59 -3.92 -4.81
C ILE A 50 15.04 -3.12 -6.00
N SER A 51 15.89 -2.69 -6.94
CA SER A 51 15.41 -1.84 -8.04
C SER A 51 14.43 -2.61 -8.92
N SER A 52 13.61 -1.88 -9.68
CA SER A 52 12.72 -2.45 -10.70
C SER A 52 13.45 -3.18 -11.82
N ASP A 53 14.78 -3.15 -11.86
CA ASP A 53 15.59 -3.90 -12.83
C ASP A 53 15.65 -5.40 -12.50
N PHE A 54 15.24 -5.77 -11.28
CA PHE A 54 15.20 -7.16 -10.82
C PHE A 54 13.78 -7.57 -10.43
N TYR A 55 13.42 -8.81 -10.74
CA TYR A 55 12.12 -9.38 -10.40
C TYR A 55 12.15 -10.05 -9.03
N HIS A 56 11.07 -9.90 -8.26
CA HIS A 56 10.83 -10.70 -7.06
C HIS A 56 9.38 -11.21 -7.02
N PRO A 57 9.12 -12.42 -6.50
CA PRO A 57 7.80 -13.05 -6.56
C PRO A 57 6.68 -12.20 -5.97
N LYS A 58 6.94 -11.47 -4.87
CA LYS A 58 5.92 -10.60 -4.24
C LYS A 58 5.39 -9.48 -5.13
N TRP A 59 6.18 -8.98 -6.07
CA TRP A 59 5.72 -7.98 -7.03
C TRP A 59 4.73 -8.59 -8.02
N VAL A 60 5.03 -9.79 -8.51
CA VAL A 60 4.20 -10.54 -9.47
C VAL A 60 2.89 -10.99 -8.79
N GLU A 61 2.97 -11.58 -7.60
CA GLU A 61 1.80 -12.01 -6.83
C GLU A 61 0.84 -10.83 -6.56
N LEU A 62 1.37 -9.64 -6.25
CA LEU A 62 0.56 -8.44 -6.04
C LEU A 62 -0.08 -7.96 -7.35
N ALA A 63 0.68 -7.91 -8.45
CA ALA A 63 0.16 -7.50 -9.75
C ALA A 63 -0.96 -8.43 -10.22
N GLU A 64 -0.75 -9.75 -10.17
CA GLU A 64 -1.75 -10.76 -10.53
C GLU A 64 -3.02 -10.63 -9.69
N TYR A 65 -2.87 -10.36 -8.38
CA TYR A 65 -4.03 -10.15 -7.51
C TYR A 65 -4.80 -8.88 -7.85
N LEU A 66 -4.11 -7.77 -8.11
CA LEU A 66 -4.74 -6.50 -8.50
C LEU A 66 -5.44 -6.62 -9.85
N ASP A 67 -4.79 -7.27 -10.83
CA ASP A 67 -5.33 -7.49 -12.16
C ASP A 67 -6.60 -8.37 -12.10
N LEU A 68 -6.61 -9.40 -11.23
CA LEU A 68 -7.77 -10.27 -11.00
C LEU A 68 -8.99 -9.54 -10.42
N ILE A 69 -8.79 -8.59 -9.51
CA ILE A 69 -9.88 -7.85 -8.85
C ILE A 69 -10.24 -6.54 -9.57
N ALA A 70 -9.56 -6.22 -10.66
CA ALA A 70 -9.82 -5.00 -11.42
C ALA A 70 -11.26 -5.01 -11.95
N PRO A 71 -11.97 -3.86 -11.92
CA PRO A 71 -13.37 -3.79 -12.30
C PRO A 71 -13.59 -3.76 -13.82
N PHE A 72 -12.60 -4.14 -14.61
CA PHE A 72 -12.62 -4.11 -16.07
C PHE A 72 -13.19 -5.41 -16.65
N GLN A 73 -13.73 -5.36 -17.87
CA GLN A 73 -14.20 -6.56 -18.56
C GLN A 73 -13.07 -7.23 -19.35
N GLU A 74 -12.07 -6.44 -19.73
CA GLU A 74 -10.85 -6.83 -20.41
C GLU A 74 -9.76 -7.23 -19.41
N ASP A 75 -8.69 -7.85 -19.93
CA ASP A 75 -7.51 -8.17 -19.14
C ASP A 75 -6.83 -6.89 -18.63
N ALA A 76 -6.59 -6.84 -17.32
CA ALA A 76 -5.89 -5.75 -16.67
C ALA A 76 -4.37 -6.03 -16.60
N ILE A 77 -3.59 -4.95 -16.56
CA ILE A 77 -2.14 -5.00 -16.29
C ILE A 77 -1.81 -3.91 -15.27
N SER A 78 -1.13 -4.28 -14.20
CA SER A 78 -0.74 -3.36 -13.12
C SER A 78 0.62 -2.70 -13.36
N PHE A 79 0.65 -1.37 -13.23
CA PHE A 79 1.88 -0.57 -13.14
C PHE A 79 1.98 0.07 -11.75
N MET A 80 3.02 -0.29 -10.99
CA MET A 80 3.15 0.15 -9.59
C MET A 80 3.83 1.51 -9.47
N THR A 81 3.38 2.31 -8.52
CA THR A 81 3.95 3.62 -8.16
C THR A 81 3.95 3.79 -6.64
N ASN A 82 4.75 4.72 -6.12
CA ASN A 82 4.84 4.95 -4.67
C ASN A 82 3.71 5.83 -4.15
N SER A 83 3.17 6.72 -4.98
CA SER A 83 2.15 7.68 -4.58
C SER A 83 0.99 7.73 -5.57
N GLY A 84 -0.17 8.21 -5.10
CA GLY A 84 -1.31 8.46 -5.98
C GLY A 84 -1.03 9.51 -7.06
N THR A 85 -0.19 10.51 -6.77
CA THR A 85 0.24 11.50 -7.77
C THR A 85 1.01 10.85 -8.90
N GLU A 86 1.98 9.97 -8.59
CA GLU A 86 2.72 9.21 -9.60
C GLU A 86 1.78 8.31 -10.41
N SER A 87 0.78 7.66 -9.76
CA SER A 87 -0.22 6.85 -10.47
C SER A 87 -0.99 7.67 -11.50
N VAL A 88 -1.45 8.87 -11.11
CA VAL A 88 -2.20 9.77 -12.00
C VAL A 88 -1.32 10.27 -13.14
N GLU A 89 -0.08 10.67 -12.86
CA GLU A 89 0.85 11.08 -13.92
C GLU A 89 1.18 9.95 -14.90
N ALA A 90 1.40 8.73 -14.40
CA ALA A 90 1.63 7.57 -15.24
C ALA A 90 0.42 7.25 -16.12
N ALA A 91 -0.79 7.30 -15.56
CA ALA A 91 -2.03 7.12 -16.32
C ALA A 91 -2.18 8.16 -17.44
N LEU A 92 -1.89 9.44 -17.15
CA LEU A 92 -1.91 10.51 -18.15
C LEU A 92 -0.89 10.29 -19.27
N LYS A 93 0.32 9.82 -18.94
CA LYS A 93 1.34 9.50 -19.95
C LYS A 93 0.90 8.34 -20.84
N LEU A 94 0.35 7.28 -20.24
CA LEU A 94 -0.15 6.11 -20.97
C LEU A 94 -1.30 6.47 -21.90
N ALA A 95 -2.29 7.23 -21.41
CA ALA A 95 -3.47 7.64 -22.18
C ALA A 95 -3.18 8.64 -23.31
N ARG A 96 -2.02 9.31 -23.30
CA ARG A 96 -1.59 10.23 -24.38
C ARG A 96 -0.66 9.57 -25.38
N TYR A 97 0.02 8.50 -24.96
CA TYR A 97 0.94 7.76 -25.83
C TYR A 97 0.18 6.77 -26.73
N HIS A 98 -0.91 6.20 -26.21
CA HIS A 98 -1.90 5.46 -26.99
C HIS A 98 -2.93 6.41 -27.61
#